data_AF-A0A1X6NE57-F1
#
_entry.id   AF-A0A1X6NE57-F1
#
_cell.length_a   1.000
_cell.length_b   1.000
_cell.length_c   1.000
_cell.angle_alpha   90.00
_cell.angle_beta   90.00
_cell.angle_gamma   90.00
#
_symmetry.space_group_name_H-M   'P 1'
#
loop_
_entity.id
_entity.type
_entity.pdbx_description
1 polymer ?
#
loop_
_entity_poly.entity_id
_entity_poly.type
_entity_poly.pdbx_seq_one_letter_code
_entity_poly.pdbx_strand_id
1 'polypeptide(L)'
;MAPFPPPAHLNLGASRPRSQTDGSRQSSSSASVSSTPPSSFVQSDLARKKSYSLSSGASVRSNLSTSTSRSFGQSLSEAYNKWKAADEAAQALASLESETTDCEQELTTAKKMLQNLRTESRPRIAKRKPSLLQSIIGKSKNESAPHLPMQIAPDATAELVEASITVYELERRSHELTNRIEETQQLVAVLDDCYTALRGMLDNGPLLSWQFDQGNEGAIAKSEKTAAAREAAYDHSVVTTDALKRARAFIQSAHHHYNQAMDLVEGMCSPTRGTWTSILGDEQSKEQTYKEAGSWAERAQVCFNECLRVLTPHLDVLQQTEKDAFEELQTSGLLQAIQMYKLMYGGKALNFGITQQVELMLRKQLAVFSMLTDLAVGIQNCTKDCEDVQQRGRMQRDAARRQVISLWMNDGKHLTA
;
A
#
# COMPACT_ATOMS: atom_id res chain seq x y z
N MET A 1 -0.74 34.68 -42.30
CA MET A 1 0.07 34.85 -41.07
C MET A 1 1.17 33.80 -41.09
N ALA A 2 2.40 34.24 -40.85
CA ALA A 2 3.64 33.58 -41.25
C ALA A 2 4.01 32.33 -40.43
N PRO A 3 4.78 31.38 -41.01
CA PRO A 3 5.40 30.29 -40.27
C PRO A 3 6.64 30.78 -39.50
N PHE A 4 6.78 30.31 -38.27
CA PHE A 4 7.95 30.53 -37.41
C PHE A 4 9.20 29.79 -37.96
N PRO A 5 10.40 30.38 -37.84
CA PRO A 5 11.65 29.78 -38.31
C PRO A 5 12.24 28.75 -37.31
N PRO A 6 13.13 27.85 -37.77
CA PRO A 6 13.80 26.83 -36.94
C PRO A 6 14.98 27.39 -36.12
N PRO A 7 15.45 26.66 -35.08
CA PRO A 7 16.48 27.13 -34.17
C PRO A 7 17.90 27.04 -34.76
N ALA A 8 18.72 28.04 -34.41
CA ALA A 8 20.10 28.17 -34.81
C ALA A 8 21.02 27.18 -34.05
N HIS A 9 21.91 26.53 -34.81
CA HIS A 9 23.04 25.76 -34.32
C HIS A 9 24.05 26.67 -33.60
N LEU A 10 24.40 26.34 -32.35
CA LEU A 10 25.58 26.89 -31.69
C LEU A 10 26.72 25.87 -31.74
N ASN A 11 27.82 26.37 -32.25
CA ASN A 11 29.03 25.68 -32.66
C ASN A 11 29.93 25.42 -31.43
N LEU A 12 30.46 24.20 -31.34
CA LEU A 12 31.42 23.75 -30.33
C LEU A 12 32.77 24.42 -30.54
N GLY A 13 33.13 25.33 -29.64
CA GLY A 13 34.46 25.91 -29.52
C GLY A 13 35.38 25.01 -28.69
N ALA A 14 36.28 24.30 -29.38
CA ALA A 14 37.39 23.56 -28.81
C ALA A 14 38.41 24.51 -28.16
N SER A 15 38.93 24.15 -26.99
CA SER A 15 40.23 24.62 -26.48
C SER A 15 40.78 23.66 -25.42
N ARG A 16 41.74 22.86 -25.85
CA ARG A 16 42.79 22.22 -25.01
C ARG A 16 43.98 23.19 -25.03
N PRO A 17 44.83 23.27 -23.97
CA PRO A 17 45.97 22.35 -23.96
C PRO A 17 46.54 21.97 -22.56
N ARG A 18 47.30 20.84 -22.56
CA ARG A 18 48.58 20.50 -21.88
C ARG A 18 48.92 21.10 -20.50
N SER A 19 49.65 20.45 -19.58
CA SER A 19 50.11 19.07 -19.31
C SER A 19 51.08 19.17 -18.10
N GLN A 20 51.21 18.08 -17.34
CA GLN A 20 52.36 17.67 -16.50
C GLN A 20 52.74 18.51 -15.26
N THR A 21 52.73 17.86 -14.10
CA THR A 21 53.95 17.66 -13.28
C THR A 21 53.82 16.41 -12.42
N ASP A 22 54.89 15.62 -12.46
CA ASP A 22 55.25 14.50 -11.57
C ASP A 22 55.33 14.91 -10.10
N GLY A 23 55.10 13.92 -9.21
CA GLY A 23 55.40 14.02 -7.79
C GLY A 23 55.23 12.67 -7.09
N SER A 24 56.27 11.86 -7.09
CA SER A 24 56.35 10.55 -6.44
C SER A 24 56.57 10.61 -4.92
N ARG A 25 56.19 9.50 -4.26
CA ARG A 25 56.60 8.96 -2.93
C ARG A 25 55.96 9.58 -1.68
N GLN A 26 55.26 8.76 -0.89
CA GLN A 26 55.87 8.04 0.23
C GLN A 26 54.92 7.00 0.83
N SER A 27 55.54 5.91 1.28
CA SER A 27 54.97 4.74 1.93
C SER A 27 54.72 4.98 3.41
N SER A 28 53.63 4.44 3.96
CA SER A 28 53.56 4.00 5.36
C SER A 28 52.39 3.03 5.61
N SER A 29 52.79 1.78 5.76
CA SER A 29 52.37 0.73 6.69
C SER A 29 51.12 0.91 7.57
N SER A 30 50.28 -0.13 7.51
CA SER A 30 49.70 -0.90 8.62
C SER A 30 48.81 -0.23 9.67
N ALA A 31 47.51 -0.57 9.63
CA ALA A 31 46.78 -1.07 10.80
C ALA A 31 45.53 -1.84 10.34
N SER A 32 45.62 -3.17 10.41
CA SER A 32 44.50 -4.10 10.37
C SER A 32 43.65 -3.95 11.62
N VAL A 33 42.38 -3.60 11.44
CA VAL A 33 41.35 -3.76 12.47
C VAL A 33 40.23 -4.59 11.88
N SER A 34 40.16 -5.85 12.31
CA SER A 34 39.03 -6.73 12.09
C SER A 34 37.87 -6.28 12.96
N SER A 35 36.76 -5.89 12.35
CA SER A 35 35.47 -5.77 13.02
C SER A 35 34.44 -6.53 12.19
N THR A 36 34.24 -7.78 12.58
CA THR A 36 33.12 -8.65 12.22
C THR A 36 31.78 -8.00 12.57
N PRO A 37 30.81 -7.98 11.65
CA PRO A 37 29.42 -7.64 11.99
C PRO A 37 28.68 -8.87 12.57
N PRO A 38 27.74 -8.69 13.51
CA PRO A 38 26.82 -9.77 13.88
C PRO A 38 25.75 -9.90 12.79
N SER A 39 25.88 -10.94 11.98
CA SER A 39 24.86 -11.41 11.04
C SER A 39 23.94 -12.37 11.77
N SER A 40 22.71 -11.94 12.07
CA SER A 40 21.59 -12.85 12.35
C SER A 40 20.38 -12.37 11.60
N PHE A 41 20.36 -12.63 10.28
CA PHE A 41 19.15 -12.58 9.48
C PHE A 41 18.93 -13.98 8.92
N VAL A 42 17.80 -14.58 9.30
CA VAL A 42 17.38 -15.91 8.90
C VAL A 42 17.10 -15.87 7.40
N GLN A 43 18.01 -16.45 6.62
CA GLN A 43 17.84 -16.68 5.20
C GLN A 43 17.14 -18.03 5.05
N SER A 44 15.83 -17.99 4.82
CA SER A 44 15.06 -19.18 4.49
C SER A 44 15.48 -19.68 3.11
N ASP A 45 16.12 -20.85 3.07
CA ASP A 45 16.44 -21.60 1.85
C ASP A 45 15.15 -21.94 1.08
N LEU A 46 14.88 -21.17 0.03
CA LEU A 46 13.88 -21.48 -0.99
C LEU A 46 14.61 -21.78 -2.30
N ALA A 47 15.23 -22.96 -2.36
CA ALA A 47 15.76 -23.55 -3.58
C ALA A 47 15.10 -24.92 -3.82
N ARG A 48 13.78 -24.92 -4.09
CA ARG A 48 13.08 -26.10 -4.60
C ARG A 48 13.32 -26.23 -6.10
N LYS A 49 14.51 -26.70 -6.47
CA LYS A 49 14.88 -27.07 -7.83
C LYS A 49 14.16 -28.38 -8.20
N LYS A 50 12.94 -28.31 -8.74
CA LYS A 50 12.25 -29.46 -9.35
C LYS A 50 12.84 -29.69 -10.74
N SER A 51 13.78 -30.62 -10.83
CA SER A 51 14.23 -31.23 -12.09
C SER A 51 13.12 -32.14 -12.63
N TYR A 52 12.60 -31.81 -13.81
CA TYR A 52 11.71 -32.67 -14.58
C TYR A 52 12.56 -33.73 -15.30
N SER A 53 12.65 -34.93 -14.75
CA SER A 53 13.16 -36.10 -15.49
C SER A 53 11.98 -36.83 -16.13
N LEU A 54 11.89 -36.77 -17.45
CA LEU A 54 11.06 -37.66 -18.25
C LEU A 54 11.68 -39.06 -18.20
N SER A 55 11.05 -39.99 -17.48
CA SER A 55 11.34 -41.41 -17.59
C SER A 55 10.18 -42.14 -18.25
N SER A 56 10.50 -42.71 -19.41
CA SER A 56 9.66 -43.60 -20.19
C SER A 56 9.71 -45.02 -19.61
N GLY A 57 8.54 -45.66 -19.52
CA GLY A 57 8.36 -47.10 -19.72
C GLY A 57 8.72 -48.06 -18.60
N ALA A 58 7.70 -48.61 -17.94
CA ALA A 58 7.58 -50.07 -17.78
C ALA A 58 6.13 -50.44 -17.42
N SER A 59 5.50 -51.16 -18.34
CA SER A 59 4.23 -51.86 -18.15
C SER A 59 4.36 -52.94 -17.07
N VAL A 60 3.60 -52.80 -15.98
CA VAL A 60 3.27 -53.91 -15.09
C VAL A 60 1.75 -53.95 -14.93
N ARG A 61 1.13 -54.83 -15.71
CA ARG A 61 -0.21 -55.34 -15.41
C ARG A 61 -0.09 -56.26 -14.21
N SER A 62 -0.64 -55.86 -13.08
CA SER A 62 -0.95 -56.76 -11.97
C SER A 62 -2.28 -56.36 -11.35
N ASN A 63 -3.25 -57.25 -11.54
CA ASN A 63 -4.56 -57.26 -10.91
C ASN A 63 -4.41 -57.32 -9.38
N LEU A 64 -4.74 -56.24 -8.68
CA LEU A 64 -5.12 -56.18 -7.26
C LEU A 64 -5.49 -54.72 -6.99
N SER A 65 -6.73 -54.40 -6.54
CA SER A 65 -7.09 -53.18 -5.75
C SER A 65 -8.55 -52.70 -5.90
N THR A 66 -9.55 -53.49 -5.50
CA THR A 66 -10.93 -52.96 -5.32
C THR A 66 -11.10 -52.18 -4.00
N SER A 67 -10.27 -52.43 -2.99
CA SER A 67 -10.34 -51.71 -1.69
C SER A 67 -9.63 -50.35 -1.71
N THR A 68 -8.51 -50.22 -2.42
CA THR A 68 -7.70 -48.99 -2.53
C THR A 68 -8.34 -47.94 -3.45
N SER A 69 -9.15 -48.38 -4.43
CA SER A 69 -9.89 -47.48 -5.33
C SER A 69 -11.04 -46.75 -4.62
N ARG A 70 -11.75 -47.42 -3.69
CA ARG A 70 -12.83 -46.78 -2.90
C ARG A 70 -12.31 -45.74 -1.92
N SER A 71 -11.19 -46.01 -1.23
CA SER A 71 -10.58 -45.06 -0.29
C SER A 71 -10.03 -43.82 -0.99
N PHE A 72 -9.44 -43.99 -2.17
CA PHE A 72 -9.00 -42.86 -2.99
C PHE A 72 -10.18 -41.98 -3.44
N GLY A 73 -11.25 -42.58 -3.95
CA GLY A 73 -12.44 -41.83 -4.38
C GLY A 73 -13.11 -41.03 -3.26
N GLN A 74 -13.17 -41.56 -2.03
CA GLN A 74 -13.67 -40.83 -0.87
C GLN A 74 -12.78 -39.64 -0.51
N SER A 75 -11.46 -39.85 -0.45
CA SER A 75 -10.52 -38.78 -0.12
C SER A 75 -10.48 -37.68 -1.20
N LEU A 76 -10.62 -38.06 -2.48
CA LEU A 76 -10.70 -37.11 -3.60
C LEU A 76 -11.97 -36.27 -3.53
N SER A 77 -13.12 -36.91 -3.27
CA SER A 77 -14.39 -36.21 -3.08
C SER A 77 -14.34 -35.23 -1.90
N GLU A 78 -13.74 -35.64 -0.78
CA GLU A 78 -13.55 -34.76 0.38
C GLU A 78 -12.66 -33.56 0.05
N ALA A 79 -11.52 -33.78 -0.63
CA ALA A 79 -10.62 -32.70 -1.04
C ALA A 79 -11.31 -31.74 -2.03
N TYR A 80 -12.08 -32.26 -2.97
CA TYR A 80 -12.88 -31.46 -3.90
C TYR A 80 -13.92 -30.61 -3.17
N ASN A 81 -14.68 -31.20 -2.24
CA ASN A 81 -15.70 -30.46 -1.49
C ASN A 81 -15.09 -29.35 -0.61
N LYS A 82 -13.91 -29.60 0.00
CA LYS A 82 -13.18 -28.58 0.76
C LYS A 82 -12.73 -27.43 -0.13
N TRP A 83 -12.14 -27.73 -1.29
CA TRP A 83 -11.75 -26.71 -2.26
C TRP A 83 -12.96 -25.92 -2.76
N LYS A 84 -14.06 -26.61 -3.08
CA LYS A 84 -15.29 -25.99 -3.58
C LYS A 84 -15.90 -25.05 -2.55
N ALA A 85 -16.00 -25.46 -1.29
CA ALA A 85 -16.49 -24.60 -0.21
C ALA A 85 -15.61 -23.35 -0.03
N ALA A 86 -14.28 -23.50 -0.10
CA ALA A 86 -13.35 -22.37 -0.03
C ALA A 86 -13.46 -21.43 -1.25
N ASP A 87 -13.68 -21.97 -2.46
CA ASP A 87 -13.85 -21.17 -3.68
C ASP A 87 -15.21 -20.45 -3.70
N GLU A 88 -16.28 -21.10 -3.25
CA GLU A 88 -17.60 -20.48 -3.07
C GLU A 88 -17.54 -19.34 -2.04
N ALA A 89 -16.84 -19.55 -0.91
CA ALA A 89 -16.56 -18.50 0.08
C ALA A 89 -15.78 -17.33 -0.55
N ALA A 90 -14.78 -17.61 -1.39
CA ALA A 90 -13.99 -16.57 -2.07
C ALA A 90 -14.82 -15.74 -3.05
N GLN A 91 -15.78 -16.36 -3.73
CA GLN A 91 -16.72 -15.67 -4.61
C GLN A 91 -17.75 -14.83 -3.83
N ALA A 92 -18.21 -15.33 -2.69
CA ALA A 92 -19.21 -14.65 -1.85
C ALA A 92 -18.65 -13.44 -1.07
N LEU A 93 -17.35 -13.44 -0.75
CA LEU A 93 -16.74 -12.44 0.12
C LEU A 93 -16.99 -10.99 -0.33
N ALA A 94 -16.85 -10.69 -1.63
CA ALA A 94 -17.06 -9.34 -2.15
C ALA A 94 -18.51 -8.85 -1.99
N SER A 95 -19.50 -9.76 -2.08
CA SER A 95 -20.91 -9.42 -1.84
C SER A 95 -21.14 -9.14 -0.36
N LEU A 96 -20.58 -9.96 0.53
CA LEU A 96 -20.71 -9.79 1.99
C LEU A 96 -20.06 -8.49 2.47
N GLU A 97 -18.89 -8.15 1.92
CA GLU A 97 -18.22 -6.86 2.19
C GLU A 97 -19.09 -5.68 1.75
N SER A 98 -19.69 -5.73 0.55
CA SER A 98 -20.62 -4.70 0.08
C SER A 98 -21.84 -4.56 1.00
N GLU A 99 -22.49 -5.68 1.35
CA GLU A 99 -23.65 -5.69 2.25
C GLU A 99 -23.33 -5.10 3.63
N THR A 100 -22.10 -5.28 4.10
CA THR A 100 -21.63 -4.73 5.37
C THR A 100 -21.45 -3.22 5.27
N THR A 101 -20.85 -2.72 4.18
CA THR A 101 -20.72 -1.28 3.96
C THR A 101 -22.08 -0.60 3.81
N ASP A 102 -23.04 -1.22 3.15
CA ASP A 102 -24.41 -0.71 3.03
C ASP A 102 -25.11 -0.68 4.41
N CYS A 103 -24.98 -1.75 5.19
CA CYS A 103 -25.53 -1.82 6.54
C CYS A 103 -24.91 -0.77 7.49
N GLU A 104 -23.61 -0.49 7.37
CA GLU A 104 -22.94 0.56 8.12
C GLU A 104 -23.43 1.96 7.71
N GLN A 105 -23.64 2.20 6.43
CA GLN A 105 -24.22 3.46 5.94
C GLN A 105 -25.67 3.66 6.42
N GLU A 106 -26.49 2.61 6.40
CA GLU A 106 -27.84 2.63 6.96
C GLU A 106 -27.80 2.94 8.47
N LEU A 107 -26.90 2.27 9.20
CA LEU A 107 -26.72 2.45 10.64
C LEU A 107 -26.26 3.87 11.00
N THR A 108 -25.31 4.44 10.27
CA THR A 108 -24.88 5.83 10.49
C THR A 108 -26.01 6.82 10.22
N THR A 109 -26.82 6.57 9.19
CA THR A 109 -27.99 7.37 8.85
C THR A 109 -29.06 7.28 9.93
N ALA A 110 -29.39 6.06 10.39
CA ALA A 110 -30.36 5.81 11.45
C ALA A 110 -29.91 6.44 12.80
N LYS A 111 -28.62 6.34 13.16
CA LYS A 111 -28.06 6.99 14.35
C LYS A 111 -28.18 8.51 14.28
N LYS A 112 -27.93 9.10 13.09
CA LYS A 112 -28.08 10.54 12.86
C LYS A 112 -29.56 10.97 12.97
N MET A 113 -30.49 10.19 12.41
CA MET A 113 -31.92 10.45 12.54
C MET A 113 -32.37 10.37 14.01
N LEU A 114 -31.95 9.35 14.74
CA LEU A 114 -32.22 9.21 16.18
C LEU A 114 -31.66 10.40 16.97
N GLN A 115 -30.45 10.86 16.65
CA GLN A 115 -29.84 12.04 17.27
C GLN A 115 -30.66 13.31 16.97
N ASN A 116 -31.10 13.50 15.73
CA ASN A 116 -31.93 14.64 15.35
C ASN A 116 -33.26 14.63 16.10
N LEU A 117 -33.97 13.49 16.14
CA LEU A 117 -35.21 13.32 16.90
C LEU A 117 -35.00 13.60 18.39
N ARG A 118 -33.87 13.18 18.99
CA ARG A 118 -33.52 13.54 20.38
C ARG A 118 -33.28 15.03 20.59
N THR A 119 -32.71 15.72 19.60
CA THR A 119 -32.48 17.18 19.68
C THR A 119 -33.75 17.99 19.47
N GLU A 120 -34.69 17.51 18.65
CA GLU A 120 -35.98 18.16 18.38
C GLU A 120 -37.01 17.93 19.48
N SER A 121 -37.02 16.74 20.08
CA SER A 121 -37.87 16.40 21.23
C SER A 121 -37.44 17.03 22.55
N ARG A 122 -36.21 17.57 22.62
CA ARG A 122 -35.77 18.32 23.80
C ARG A 122 -36.53 19.65 23.83
N PRO A 123 -37.29 19.96 24.90
CA PRO A 123 -38.02 21.22 24.97
C PRO A 123 -37.01 22.35 24.83
N ARG A 124 -37.13 23.14 23.75
CA ARG A 124 -36.47 24.44 23.67
C ARG A 124 -37.02 25.23 24.84
N ILE A 125 -36.30 25.24 25.96
CA ILE A 125 -36.47 26.23 27.02
C ILE A 125 -36.16 27.53 26.31
N ALA A 126 -37.22 28.16 25.78
CA ALA A 126 -37.16 29.49 25.24
C ALA A 126 -36.54 30.32 26.36
N LYS A 127 -35.32 30.80 26.14
CA LYS A 127 -34.68 31.76 27.02
C LYS A 127 -35.61 32.98 27.06
N ARG A 128 -36.55 32.98 28.00
CA ARG A 128 -37.34 34.15 28.36
C ARG A 128 -36.31 35.22 28.70
N LYS A 129 -36.20 36.21 27.83
CA LYS A 129 -35.50 37.46 28.15
C LYS A 129 -36.10 37.96 29.47
N PRO A 130 -35.32 38.29 30.51
CA PRO A 130 -35.88 39.01 31.64
C PRO A 130 -36.29 40.40 31.14
N SER A 131 -37.59 40.61 30.95
CA SER A 131 -38.15 41.94 30.73
C SER A 131 -38.06 42.72 32.04
N LEU A 132 -37.02 43.53 32.17
CA LEU A 132 -37.01 44.68 33.07
C LEU A 132 -38.06 45.66 32.56
N LEU A 133 -39.22 45.71 33.22
CA LEU A 133 -40.06 46.89 33.48
C LEU A 133 -41.42 46.41 34.02
N GLN A 134 -41.51 46.34 35.35
CA GLN A 134 -42.79 46.47 36.05
C GLN A 134 -43.15 47.94 36.20
N SER A 135 -44.46 48.18 36.34
CA SER A 135 -45.19 49.43 36.61
C SER A 135 -45.41 50.30 35.35
N ILE A 136 -46.64 50.62 34.95
CA ILE A 136 -47.70 51.30 35.71
C ILE A 136 -49.10 50.97 35.11
N ILE A 137 -50.02 50.52 35.96
CA ILE A 137 -51.48 50.82 36.07
C ILE A 137 -52.32 50.93 34.78
N GLY A 138 -53.35 50.08 34.66
CA GLY A 138 -54.52 50.36 33.81
C GLY A 138 -55.50 49.19 33.68
N LYS A 139 -56.63 49.27 34.39
CA LYS A 139 -57.79 48.36 34.29
C LYS A 139 -58.44 48.44 32.90
N SER A 140 -58.75 47.32 32.26
CA SER A 140 -60.02 47.15 31.51
C SER A 140 -60.32 45.67 31.24
N LYS A 141 -61.60 45.41 31.06
CA LYS A 141 -62.34 44.15 31.11
C LYS A 141 -62.57 43.60 29.70
N ASN A 142 -62.80 42.30 29.63
CA ASN A 142 -63.62 41.55 28.67
C ASN A 142 -63.03 41.11 27.30
N GLU A 143 -63.15 39.79 27.14
CA GLU A 143 -63.80 39.08 26.04
C GLU A 143 -63.00 38.53 24.85
N SER A 144 -63.43 37.31 24.53
CA SER A 144 -63.36 36.58 23.27
C SER A 144 -62.07 35.86 22.91
N ALA A 145 -62.16 34.53 23.00
CA ALA A 145 -61.28 33.55 22.39
C ALA A 145 -61.13 33.78 20.87
N PRO A 146 -60.10 33.20 20.25
CA PRO A 146 -60.41 32.00 19.49
C PRO A 146 -59.43 30.86 19.79
N HIS A 147 -60.00 29.67 19.78
CA HIS A 147 -59.32 28.38 19.72
C HIS A 147 -58.16 28.41 18.73
N LEU A 148 -56.93 28.32 19.24
CA LEU A 148 -55.85 27.73 18.46
C LEU A 148 -55.97 26.22 18.59
N PRO A 149 -55.88 25.46 17.47
CA PRO A 149 -55.92 24.01 17.54
C PRO A 149 -54.82 23.55 18.47
N MET A 150 -55.15 22.71 19.46
CA MET A 150 -54.17 21.73 19.92
C MET A 150 -53.81 20.92 18.68
N GLN A 151 -52.72 21.31 18.00
CA GLN A 151 -51.96 20.37 17.22
C GLN A 151 -51.60 19.28 18.20
N ILE A 152 -52.30 18.15 18.07
CA ILE A 152 -51.84 16.86 18.55
C ILE A 152 -50.43 16.75 17.97
N ALA A 153 -49.42 17.01 18.81
CA ALA A 153 -48.06 16.72 18.43
C ALA A 153 -48.07 15.24 18.03
N PRO A 154 -47.68 14.89 16.79
CA PRO A 154 -47.52 13.49 16.44
C PRO A 154 -46.58 12.87 17.47
N ASP A 155 -46.84 11.60 17.75
CA ASP A 155 -46.31 10.80 18.84
C ASP A 155 -44.77 10.70 18.76
N ALA A 156 -44.07 11.79 19.11
CA ALA A 156 -42.61 11.92 19.03
C ALA A 156 -41.92 10.88 19.91
N THR A 157 -42.64 10.34 20.90
CA THR A 157 -42.26 9.18 21.69
C THR A 157 -42.30 7.89 20.88
N ALA A 158 -43.32 7.64 20.07
CA ALA A 158 -43.38 6.48 19.18
C ALA A 158 -42.32 6.53 18.08
N GLU A 159 -42.13 7.69 17.43
CA GLU A 159 -41.09 7.88 16.42
C GLU A 159 -39.67 7.67 16.99
N LEU A 160 -39.42 8.12 18.23
CA LEU A 160 -38.15 7.89 18.92
C LEU A 160 -37.93 6.41 19.27
N VAL A 161 -38.97 5.70 19.68
CA VAL A 161 -38.92 4.27 19.99
C VAL A 161 -38.68 3.45 18.71
N GLU A 162 -39.39 3.76 17.63
CA GLU A 162 -39.20 3.12 16.32
C GLU A 162 -37.79 3.38 15.76
N ALA A 163 -37.30 4.62 15.84
CA ALA A 163 -35.92 4.95 15.47
C ALA A 163 -34.88 4.24 16.35
N SER A 164 -35.20 3.95 17.62
CA SER A 164 -34.30 3.20 18.50
C SER A 164 -34.30 1.69 18.17
N ILE A 165 -35.46 1.12 17.82
CA ILE A 165 -35.59 -0.28 17.39
C ILE A 165 -34.83 -0.50 16.09
N THR A 166 -35.01 0.38 15.10
CA THR A 166 -34.30 0.30 13.81
C THR A 166 -32.78 0.37 13.98
N VAL A 167 -32.25 1.26 14.83
CA VAL A 167 -30.81 1.29 15.16
C VAL A 167 -30.35 -0.03 15.78
N TYR A 168 -31.11 -0.59 16.73
CA TYR A 168 -30.77 -1.86 17.36
C TYR A 168 -30.76 -3.04 16.37
N GLU A 169 -31.74 -3.10 15.46
CA GLU A 169 -31.81 -4.13 14.41
C GLU A 169 -30.64 -4.02 13.43
N LEU A 170 -30.26 -2.80 13.03
CA LEU A 170 -29.11 -2.54 12.17
C LEU A 170 -27.79 -2.89 12.87
N GLU A 171 -27.66 -2.61 14.17
CA GLU A 171 -26.49 -3.03 14.98
C GLU A 171 -26.38 -4.55 15.04
N ARG A 172 -27.50 -5.25 15.27
CA ARG A 172 -27.53 -6.72 15.25
C ARG A 172 -27.14 -7.26 13.88
N ARG A 173 -27.71 -6.73 12.80
CA ARG A 173 -27.39 -7.15 11.41
C ARG A 173 -25.92 -6.89 11.07
N SER A 174 -25.38 -5.74 11.46
CA SER A 174 -23.97 -5.40 11.28
C SER A 174 -23.06 -6.40 12.01
N HIS A 175 -23.40 -6.78 13.25
CA HIS A 175 -22.65 -7.78 13.99
C HIS A 175 -22.73 -9.18 13.34
N GLU A 176 -23.91 -9.61 12.89
CA GLU A 176 -24.10 -10.87 12.17
C GLU A 176 -23.30 -10.92 10.86
N LEU A 177 -23.31 -9.83 10.08
CA LEU A 177 -22.53 -9.72 8.84
C LEU A 177 -21.03 -9.73 9.10
N THR A 178 -20.56 -9.03 10.14
CA THR A 178 -19.15 -9.05 10.56
C THR A 178 -18.69 -10.48 10.87
N ASN A 179 -19.45 -11.22 11.69
CA ASN A 179 -19.12 -12.61 12.01
C ASN A 179 -19.09 -13.50 10.75
N ARG A 180 -20.03 -13.31 9.82
CA ARG A 180 -20.04 -14.04 8.54
C ARG A 180 -18.84 -13.71 7.67
N ILE A 181 -18.40 -12.46 7.63
CA ILE A 181 -17.18 -12.06 6.93
C ILE A 181 -15.97 -12.78 7.54
N GLU A 182 -15.83 -12.77 8.87
CA GLU A 182 -14.72 -13.43 9.55
C GLU A 182 -14.67 -14.94 9.26
N GLU A 183 -15.81 -15.64 9.34
CA GLU A 183 -15.93 -17.06 8.99
C GLU A 183 -15.59 -17.31 7.51
N THR A 184 -16.10 -16.47 6.61
CA THR A 184 -15.83 -16.57 5.17
C THR A 184 -14.35 -16.34 4.88
N GLN A 185 -13.72 -15.35 5.53
CA GLN A 185 -12.29 -15.08 5.39
C GLN A 185 -11.43 -16.26 5.83
N GLN A 186 -11.82 -16.98 6.89
CA GLN A 186 -11.11 -18.20 7.32
C GLN A 186 -11.16 -19.30 6.24
N LEU A 187 -12.30 -19.48 5.57
CA LEU A 187 -12.42 -20.42 4.45
C LEU A 187 -11.61 -19.98 3.23
N VAL A 188 -11.61 -18.68 2.92
CA VAL A 188 -10.82 -18.12 1.81
C VAL A 188 -9.31 -18.28 2.06
N ALA A 189 -8.87 -18.17 3.31
CA ALA A 189 -7.46 -18.29 3.68
C ALA A 189 -6.88 -19.67 3.37
N VAL A 190 -7.70 -20.73 3.39
CA VAL A 190 -7.27 -22.11 3.10
C VAL A 190 -7.47 -22.53 1.64
N LEU A 191 -7.93 -21.64 0.76
CA LEU A 191 -8.24 -21.95 -0.63
C LEU A 191 -7.01 -22.47 -1.41
N ASP A 192 -5.86 -21.82 -1.26
CA ASP A 192 -4.63 -22.20 -1.97
C ASP A 192 -4.10 -23.57 -1.51
N ASP A 193 -4.21 -23.88 -0.22
CA ASP A 193 -3.84 -25.18 0.35
C ASP A 193 -4.78 -26.28 -0.13
N CYS A 194 -6.10 -26.00 -0.14
CA CYS A 194 -7.11 -26.92 -0.64
C CYS A 194 -6.92 -27.22 -2.14
N TYR A 195 -6.60 -26.19 -2.95
CA TYR A 195 -6.26 -26.36 -4.36
C TYR A 195 -5.01 -27.23 -4.53
N THR A 196 -3.94 -26.96 -3.76
CA THR A 196 -2.68 -27.71 -3.84
C THR A 196 -2.87 -29.17 -3.44
N ALA A 197 -3.64 -29.44 -2.39
CA ALA A 197 -3.96 -30.79 -1.94
C ALA A 197 -4.77 -31.54 -3.01
N LEU A 198 -5.84 -30.92 -3.53
CA LEU A 198 -6.66 -31.50 -4.59
C LEU A 198 -5.82 -31.81 -5.84
N ARG A 199 -5.04 -30.83 -6.32
CA ARG A 199 -4.13 -31.02 -7.47
C ARG A 199 -3.11 -32.13 -7.22
N GLY A 200 -2.54 -32.20 -6.03
CA GLY A 200 -1.61 -33.28 -5.67
C GLY A 200 -2.26 -34.66 -5.69
N MET A 201 -3.51 -34.79 -5.25
CA MET A 201 -4.26 -36.05 -5.34
C MET A 201 -4.58 -36.43 -6.78
N LEU A 202 -4.91 -35.43 -7.60
CA LEU A 202 -5.22 -35.56 -9.00
C LEU A 202 -4.00 -35.99 -9.83
N ASP A 203 -2.84 -35.38 -9.59
CA ASP A 203 -1.58 -35.70 -10.29
C ASP A 203 -1.01 -37.08 -9.92
N ASN A 204 -1.22 -37.55 -8.68
CA ASN A 204 -0.65 -38.81 -8.18
C ASN A 204 -1.67 -39.96 -8.07
N GLY A 205 -2.93 -39.68 -8.37
CA GLY A 205 -4.03 -40.62 -8.23
C GLY A 205 -4.16 -41.60 -9.40
N PRO A 206 -4.96 -42.69 -9.24
CA PRO A 206 -5.40 -43.47 -10.38
C PRO A 206 -6.15 -42.58 -11.37
N LEU A 207 -5.81 -42.72 -12.66
CA LEU A 207 -6.43 -41.97 -13.75
C LEU A 207 -7.95 -42.20 -13.75
N LEU A 208 -8.71 -41.10 -13.83
CA LEU A 208 -10.16 -41.17 -13.81
C LEU A 208 -10.66 -41.63 -15.19
N SER A 209 -11.63 -42.54 -15.21
CA SER A 209 -12.05 -43.24 -16.44
C SER A 209 -12.55 -42.31 -17.55
N TRP A 210 -13.13 -41.16 -17.20
CA TRP A 210 -13.65 -40.16 -18.14
C TRP A 210 -12.57 -39.19 -18.66
N GLN A 211 -11.34 -39.20 -18.10
CA GLN A 211 -10.21 -38.46 -18.67
C GLN A 211 -9.84 -38.98 -20.06
N PHE A 212 -10.07 -40.27 -20.32
CA PHE A 212 -9.83 -40.94 -21.61
C PHE A 212 -10.98 -40.80 -22.61
N ASP A 213 -12.05 -40.07 -22.26
CA ASP A 213 -13.08 -39.71 -23.24
C ASP A 213 -12.41 -38.88 -24.36
N GLN A 214 -12.63 -39.26 -25.63
CA GLN A 214 -12.01 -38.58 -26.78
C GLN A 214 -12.24 -37.06 -26.71
N GLY A 215 -11.15 -36.29 -26.60
CA GLY A 215 -11.17 -34.83 -26.57
C GLY A 215 -10.92 -34.19 -25.19
N ASN A 216 -11.09 -34.92 -24.09
CA ASN A 216 -10.89 -34.38 -22.74
C ASN A 216 -9.41 -34.16 -22.39
N GLU A 217 -8.52 -35.06 -22.79
CA GLU A 217 -7.08 -34.95 -22.50
C GLU A 217 -6.48 -33.64 -23.05
N GLY A 218 -6.78 -33.30 -24.30
CA GLY A 218 -6.30 -32.07 -24.93
C GLY A 218 -6.86 -30.80 -24.27
N ALA A 219 -8.12 -30.84 -23.84
CA ALA A 219 -8.76 -29.73 -23.13
C ALA A 219 -8.15 -29.55 -21.73
N ILE A 220 -7.92 -30.65 -21.00
CA ILE A 220 -7.27 -30.66 -19.67
C ILE A 220 -5.86 -30.09 -19.78
N ALA A 221 -5.03 -30.61 -20.69
CA ALA A 221 -3.65 -30.15 -20.87
C ALA A 221 -3.58 -28.65 -21.22
N LYS A 222 -4.49 -28.15 -22.06
CA LYS A 222 -4.59 -26.72 -22.38
C LYS A 222 -5.01 -25.88 -21.17
N SER A 223 -5.97 -26.37 -20.39
CA SER A 223 -6.45 -25.70 -19.18
C SER A 223 -5.35 -25.61 -18.12
N GLU A 224 -4.60 -26.70 -17.90
CA GLU A 224 -3.48 -26.74 -16.97
C GLU A 224 -2.36 -25.78 -17.37
N LYS A 225 -2.01 -25.73 -18.66
CA LYS A 225 -1.05 -24.76 -19.17
C LYS A 225 -1.51 -23.32 -18.91
N THR A 226 -2.81 -23.06 -19.07
CA THR A 226 -3.40 -21.75 -18.81
C THR A 226 -3.35 -21.42 -17.32
N ALA A 227 -3.74 -22.35 -16.44
CA ALA A 227 -3.67 -22.17 -15.00
C ALA A 227 -2.23 -21.93 -14.52
N ALA A 228 -1.26 -22.71 -15.00
CA ALA A 228 0.15 -22.54 -14.67
C ALA A 228 0.69 -21.16 -15.12
N ALA A 229 0.31 -20.70 -16.31
CA ALA A 229 0.69 -19.37 -16.79
C ALA A 229 0.07 -18.24 -15.94
N ARG A 230 -1.19 -18.38 -15.52
CA ARG A 230 -1.86 -17.40 -14.64
C ARG A 230 -1.31 -17.42 -13.22
N GLU A 231 -0.95 -18.59 -12.71
CA GLU A 231 -0.29 -18.76 -11.42
C GLU A 231 1.08 -18.06 -11.41
N ALA A 232 1.93 -18.32 -12.43
CA ALA A 232 3.21 -17.64 -12.56
C ALA A 232 3.08 -16.11 -12.68
N ALA A 233 2.07 -15.62 -13.43
CA ALA A 233 1.81 -14.20 -13.56
C ALA A 233 1.34 -13.57 -12.22
N TYR A 234 0.50 -14.26 -11.47
CA TYR A 234 0.08 -13.83 -10.14
C TYR A 234 1.27 -13.79 -9.17
N ASP A 235 2.08 -14.83 -9.11
CA ASP A 235 3.26 -14.88 -8.24
C ASP A 235 4.23 -13.74 -8.55
N HIS A 236 4.45 -13.44 -9.83
CA HIS A 236 5.25 -12.29 -10.25
C HIS A 236 4.64 -10.96 -9.78
N SER A 237 3.31 -10.80 -9.90
CA SER A 237 2.63 -9.59 -9.42
C SER A 237 2.75 -9.41 -7.90
N VAL A 238 2.67 -10.49 -7.11
CA VAL A 238 2.83 -10.44 -5.65
C VAL A 238 4.24 -9.95 -5.29
N VAL A 239 5.28 -10.53 -5.90
CA VAL A 239 6.67 -10.13 -5.64
C VAL A 239 6.90 -8.66 -5.96
N THR A 240 6.40 -8.19 -7.10
CA THR A 240 6.51 -6.79 -7.52
C THR A 240 5.76 -5.84 -6.57
N THR A 241 4.51 -6.16 -6.20
CA THR A 241 3.72 -5.35 -5.26
C THR A 241 4.40 -5.25 -3.89
N ASP A 242 4.94 -6.35 -3.38
CA ASP A 242 5.65 -6.37 -2.09
C ASP A 242 6.96 -5.59 -2.13
N ALA A 243 7.66 -5.59 -3.27
CA ALA A 243 8.81 -4.71 -3.49
C ALA A 243 8.38 -3.23 -3.46
N LEU A 244 7.30 -2.85 -4.16
CA LEU A 244 6.83 -1.47 -4.17
C LEU A 244 6.31 -1.00 -2.82
N LYS A 245 5.59 -1.84 -2.06
CA LYS A 245 5.16 -1.53 -0.69
C LYS A 245 6.35 -1.21 0.22
N ARG A 246 7.45 -1.99 0.10
CA ARG A 246 8.69 -1.75 0.84
C ARG A 246 9.39 -0.48 0.37
N ALA A 247 9.52 -0.28 -0.94
CA ALA A 247 10.10 0.94 -1.51
C ALA A 247 9.34 2.19 -1.04
N ARG A 248 8.00 2.13 -1.02
CA ARG A 248 7.11 3.18 -0.49
C ARG A 248 7.42 3.51 0.97
N ALA A 249 7.58 2.50 1.83
CA ALA A 249 7.93 2.74 3.23
C ALA A 249 9.31 3.40 3.38
N PHE A 250 10.30 2.92 2.61
CA PHE A 250 11.66 3.48 2.65
C PHE A 250 11.72 4.92 2.12
N ILE A 251 11.05 5.23 1.01
CA ILE A 251 11.06 6.59 0.44
C ILE A 251 10.32 7.58 1.34
N GLN A 252 9.23 7.16 1.99
CA GLN A 252 8.52 7.97 2.99
C GLN A 252 9.39 8.24 4.22
N SER A 253 10.14 7.24 4.69
CA SER A 253 11.10 7.42 5.78
C SER A 253 12.26 8.34 5.39
N ALA A 254 12.78 8.20 4.16
CA ALA A 254 13.82 9.07 3.62
C ALA A 254 13.33 10.53 3.55
N HIS A 255 12.11 10.73 3.05
CA HIS A 255 11.46 12.02 2.95
C HIS A 255 11.29 12.68 4.33
N HIS A 256 10.79 11.94 5.31
CA HIS A 256 10.65 12.42 6.69
C HIS A 256 11.99 12.86 7.28
N HIS A 257 13.04 12.03 7.18
CA HIS A 257 14.37 12.38 7.70
C HIS A 257 15.00 13.56 6.97
N TYR A 258 14.80 13.67 5.66
CA TYR A 258 15.31 14.80 4.89
C TYR A 258 14.59 16.10 5.23
N ASN A 259 13.27 16.05 5.48
CA ASN A 259 12.51 17.20 5.97
C ASN A 259 13.05 17.68 7.32
N GLN A 260 13.34 16.77 8.26
CA GLN A 260 13.96 17.15 9.55
C GLN A 260 15.33 17.81 9.36
N ALA A 261 16.15 17.31 8.44
CA ALA A 261 17.42 17.95 8.10
C ALA A 261 17.22 19.36 7.51
N MET A 262 16.19 19.55 6.68
CA MET A 262 15.82 20.85 6.13
C MET A 262 15.32 21.82 7.19
N ASP A 263 14.41 21.41 8.06
CA ASP A 263 13.85 22.26 9.12
C ASP A 263 14.96 22.83 10.02
N LEU A 264 15.95 21.99 10.36
CA LEU A 264 17.12 22.40 11.14
C LEU A 264 17.99 23.41 10.38
N VAL A 265 18.25 23.17 9.09
CA VAL A 265 19.03 24.07 8.25
C VAL A 265 18.31 25.41 8.01
N GLU A 266 17.03 25.39 7.69
CA GLU A 266 16.22 26.59 7.50
C GLU A 266 16.11 27.39 8.80
N GLY A 267 15.91 26.72 9.94
CA GLY A 267 15.96 27.36 11.24
C GLY A 267 17.27 28.08 11.51
N MET A 268 18.39 27.60 10.96
CA MET A 268 19.71 28.24 11.06
C MET A 268 19.93 29.36 10.04
N CYS A 269 19.39 29.25 8.84
CA CYS A 269 19.59 30.19 7.74
C CYS A 269 18.49 31.26 7.60
N SER A 270 17.40 31.17 8.39
CA SER A 270 16.24 32.06 8.25
C SER A 270 16.57 33.53 8.59
N PRO A 271 16.23 34.48 7.71
CA PRO A 271 16.41 35.92 7.96
C PRO A 271 15.57 36.45 9.13
N THR A 272 14.53 35.73 9.55
CA THR A 272 13.60 36.14 10.62
C THR A 272 14.03 35.67 12.01
N ARG A 273 15.12 34.90 12.15
CA ARG A 273 15.80 34.75 13.44
C ARG A 273 16.41 36.10 13.79
N GLY A 274 15.67 36.88 14.57
CA GLY A 274 16.02 38.24 14.92
C GLY A 274 17.48 38.36 15.36
N THR A 275 18.08 39.50 15.02
CA THR A 275 19.48 39.90 15.28
C THR A 275 19.98 39.55 16.70
N TRP A 276 19.07 39.40 17.66
CA TRP A 276 19.33 39.02 19.05
C TRP A 276 19.71 37.54 19.28
N THR A 277 19.16 36.57 18.55
CA THR A 277 19.58 35.14 18.70
C THR A 277 20.82 34.81 17.87
N SER A 278 21.12 35.59 16.84
CA SER A 278 22.36 35.45 16.04
C SER A 278 23.61 35.98 16.75
N ILE A 279 23.47 36.97 17.64
CA ILE A 279 24.58 37.63 18.37
C ILE A 279 24.90 36.93 19.70
N LEU A 280 23.93 36.24 20.32
CA LEU A 280 24.08 35.51 21.59
C LEU A 280 24.03 33.98 21.46
N GLY A 281 23.77 33.45 20.27
CA GLY A 281 23.82 32.02 20.01
C GLY A 281 25.26 31.54 20.03
N ASP A 282 25.60 30.75 21.05
CA ASP A 282 26.88 30.05 21.17
C ASP A 282 27.22 29.36 19.84
N GLU A 283 28.39 29.66 19.25
CA GLU A 283 28.85 29.03 18.00
C GLU A 283 28.88 27.50 18.13
N GLN A 284 29.09 26.98 19.34
CA GLN A 284 28.99 25.55 19.64
C GLN A 284 27.55 25.02 19.46
N SER A 285 26.53 25.81 19.79
CA SER A 285 25.13 25.45 19.56
C SER A 285 24.81 25.40 18.06
N LYS A 286 25.36 26.33 17.27
CA LYS A 286 25.17 26.36 15.81
C LYS A 286 25.84 25.16 15.15
N GLU A 287 27.09 24.88 15.52
CA GLU A 287 27.83 23.71 15.06
C GLU A 287 27.05 22.42 15.34
N GLN A 288 26.51 22.28 16.55
CA GLN A 288 25.72 21.12 16.94
C GLN A 288 24.45 20.97 16.10
N THR A 289 23.74 22.06 15.80
CA THR A 289 22.54 22.01 14.94
C THR A 289 22.86 21.58 13.50
N TYR A 290 23.96 22.08 12.90
CA TYR A 290 24.37 21.62 11.58
C TYR A 290 24.84 20.15 11.57
N LYS A 291 25.52 19.72 12.64
CA LYS A 291 25.91 18.31 12.81
C LYS A 291 24.69 17.40 12.93
N GLU A 292 23.67 17.84 13.69
CA GLU A 292 22.41 17.13 13.81
C GLU A 292 21.67 17.05 12.46
N ALA A 293 21.58 18.15 11.72
CA ALA A 293 21.01 18.16 10.36
C ALA A 293 21.77 17.19 9.43
N GLY A 294 23.10 17.15 9.52
CA GLY A 294 23.92 16.16 8.83
C GLY A 294 23.54 14.72 9.19
N SER A 295 23.36 14.41 10.49
CA SER A 295 22.96 13.07 10.93
C SER A 295 21.57 12.65 10.43
N TRP A 296 20.62 13.58 10.33
CA TRP A 296 19.30 13.32 9.73
C TRP A 296 19.40 13.05 8.23
N ALA A 297 20.23 13.80 7.51
CA ALA A 297 20.51 13.57 6.10
C ALA A 297 21.19 12.21 5.84
N GLU A 298 22.07 11.74 6.72
CA GLU A 298 22.63 10.39 6.64
C GLU A 298 21.56 9.31 6.78
N ARG A 299 20.66 9.46 7.76
CA ARG A 299 19.51 8.54 7.92
C ARG A 299 18.62 8.55 6.68
N ALA A 300 18.34 9.73 6.13
CA ALA A 300 17.57 9.86 4.89
C ALA A 300 18.24 9.10 3.74
N GLN A 301 19.56 9.25 3.56
CA GLN A 301 20.33 8.54 2.54
C GLN A 301 20.30 7.02 2.73
N VAL A 302 20.39 6.51 3.96
CA VAL A 302 20.30 5.08 4.25
C VAL A 302 18.94 4.53 3.82
N CYS A 303 17.85 5.19 4.21
CA CYS A 303 16.50 4.82 3.78
C CYS A 303 16.36 4.87 2.25
N PHE A 304 16.88 5.92 1.62
CA PHE A 304 16.84 6.05 0.16
C PHE A 304 17.63 4.94 -0.55
N ASN A 305 18.81 4.56 -0.06
CA ASN A 305 19.59 3.46 -0.61
C ASN A 305 18.84 2.12 -0.55
N GLU A 306 18.10 1.86 0.54
CA GLU A 306 17.26 0.68 0.63
C GLU A 306 16.08 0.74 -0.36
N CYS A 307 15.48 1.92 -0.56
CA CYS A 307 14.50 2.13 -1.62
C CYS A 307 15.09 1.80 -3.00
N LEU A 308 16.28 2.32 -3.33
CA LEU A 308 16.97 2.03 -4.59
C LEU A 308 17.20 0.52 -4.75
N ARG A 309 17.72 -0.14 -3.72
CA ARG A 309 18.03 -1.58 -3.74
C ARG A 309 16.79 -2.43 -4.00
N VAL A 310 15.67 -2.10 -3.37
CA VAL A 310 14.40 -2.84 -3.53
C VAL A 310 13.74 -2.56 -4.89
N LEU A 311 13.85 -1.33 -5.39
CA LEU A 311 13.14 -0.89 -6.59
C LEU A 311 13.90 -1.20 -7.89
N THR A 312 15.23 -1.28 -7.86
CA THR A 312 16.10 -1.52 -9.04
C THR A 312 15.64 -2.71 -9.91
N PRO A 313 15.27 -3.88 -9.36
CA PRO A 313 14.83 -5.02 -10.18
C PRO A 313 13.46 -4.83 -10.85
N HIS A 314 12.72 -3.79 -10.46
CA HIS A 314 11.32 -3.53 -10.85
C HIS A 314 11.14 -2.14 -11.47
N LEU A 315 12.23 -1.53 -11.96
CA LEU A 315 12.18 -0.19 -12.57
C LEU A 315 11.28 -0.16 -13.80
N ASP A 316 11.15 -1.26 -14.52
CA ASP A 316 10.31 -1.37 -15.71
C ASP A 316 8.84 -1.00 -15.46
N VAL A 317 8.37 -1.18 -14.22
CA VAL A 317 7.00 -0.87 -13.77
C VAL A 317 6.76 0.63 -13.59
N LEU A 318 7.82 1.42 -13.37
CA LEU A 318 7.73 2.88 -13.22
C LEU A 318 7.53 3.57 -14.58
N GLN A 319 6.84 4.72 -14.58
CA GLN A 319 6.76 5.60 -15.75
C GLN A 319 8.11 6.31 -15.95
N GLN A 320 8.29 6.88 -17.14
CA GLN A 320 9.57 7.51 -17.50
C GLN A 320 9.92 8.67 -16.55
N THR A 321 8.93 9.44 -16.13
CA THR A 321 9.10 10.56 -15.18
C THR A 321 9.67 10.11 -13.85
N GLU A 322 9.20 8.99 -13.29
CA GLU A 322 9.75 8.49 -12.03
C GLU A 322 11.13 7.86 -12.21
N LYS A 323 11.41 7.24 -13.37
CA LYS A 323 12.74 6.72 -13.71
C LYS A 323 13.77 7.85 -13.77
N ASP A 324 13.43 8.94 -14.44
CA ASP A 324 14.31 10.10 -14.55
C ASP A 324 14.60 10.69 -13.16
N ALA A 325 13.56 10.86 -12.33
CA ALA A 325 13.71 11.32 -10.94
C ALA A 325 14.55 10.35 -10.09
N PHE A 326 14.38 9.04 -10.28
CA PHE A 326 15.15 8.00 -9.60
C PHE A 326 16.64 8.08 -9.95
N GLU A 327 16.98 8.21 -11.23
CA GLU A 327 18.36 8.33 -11.72
C GLU A 327 19.01 9.65 -11.26
N GLU A 328 18.25 10.76 -11.30
CA GLU A 328 18.74 12.07 -10.88
C GLU A 328 18.99 12.11 -9.36
N LEU A 329 18.10 11.53 -8.56
CA LEU A 329 18.29 11.41 -7.11
C LEU A 329 19.41 10.44 -6.75
N GLN A 330 19.58 9.34 -7.50
CA GLN A 330 20.69 8.42 -7.31
C GLN A 330 22.04 9.14 -7.53
N THR A 331 22.10 10.02 -8.52
CA THR A 331 23.31 10.80 -8.83
C THR A 331 23.53 11.93 -7.82
N SER A 332 22.46 12.63 -7.44
CA SER A 332 22.53 13.80 -6.55
C SER A 332 22.73 13.44 -5.08
N GLY A 333 22.14 12.32 -4.63
CA GLY A 333 22.08 11.90 -3.24
C GLY A 333 21.28 12.84 -2.34
N LEU A 334 21.24 12.51 -1.05
CA LEU A 334 20.53 13.22 0.02
C LEU A 334 21.49 13.81 1.07
N LEU A 335 22.76 14.06 0.71
CA LEU A 335 23.81 14.46 1.66
C LEU A 335 24.13 15.98 1.62
N GLN A 336 23.22 16.80 1.11
CA GLN A 336 23.42 18.25 0.93
C GLN A 336 23.63 18.96 2.29
N ALA A 337 22.89 18.59 3.34
CA ALA A 337 23.08 19.13 4.69
C ALA A 337 24.47 18.83 5.28
N ILE A 338 25.07 17.66 4.97
CA ILE A 338 26.44 17.34 5.38
C ILE A 338 27.45 18.22 4.64
N GLN A 339 27.20 18.50 3.36
CA GLN A 339 28.04 19.43 2.59
C GLN A 339 27.97 20.84 3.19
N MET A 340 26.80 21.29 3.65
CA MET A 340 26.65 22.56 4.38
C MET A 340 27.43 22.57 5.71
N TYR A 341 27.34 21.52 6.53
CA TYR A 341 28.15 21.41 7.76
C TYR A 341 29.65 21.51 7.46
N LYS A 342 30.14 20.78 6.45
CA LYS A 342 31.55 20.81 6.03
C LYS A 342 31.98 22.19 5.52
N LEU A 343 31.11 22.90 4.82
CA LEU A 343 31.39 24.26 4.34
C LEU A 343 31.48 25.27 5.49
N MET A 344 30.63 25.12 6.51
CA MET A 344 30.57 26.06 7.64
C MET A 344 31.64 25.78 8.72
N TYR A 345 31.95 24.51 8.99
CA TYR A 345 32.77 24.09 10.14
C TYR A 345 33.96 23.16 9.79
N GLY A 346 34.18 22.84 8.50
CA GLY A 346 35.21 21.89 8.05
C GLY A 346 36.67 22.38 8.07
N GLY A 347 36.96 23.48 8.77
CA GLY A 347 38.34 23.92 9.09
C GLY A 347 39.18 24.50 7.94
N LYS A 348 38.66 24.61 6.71
CA LYS A 348 39.36 25.33 5.63
C LYS A 348 38.97 26.81 5.65
N ALA A 349 39.93 27.67 6.00
CA ALA A 349 39.78 29.13 6.04
C ALA A 349 39.17 29.66 4.73
N LEU A 350 37.95 30.18 4.78
CA LEU A 350 37.25 30.70 3.60
C LEU A 350 37.10 32.22 3.72
N ASN A 351 38.06 32.91 3.12
CA ASN A 351 37.93 34.28 2.67
C ASN A 351 36.81 34.36 1.62
N PHE A 352 35.88 35.32 1.78
CA PHE A 352 34.90 35.81 0.79
C PHE A 352 34.30 34.78 -0.19
N GLY A 353 33.05 34.35 0.04
CA GLY A 353 32.28 33.52 -0.90
C GLY A 353 31.33 32.49 -0.26
N ILE A 354 31.47 32.25 1.05
CA ILE A 354 30.68 31.26 1.81
C ILE A 354 29.18 31.49 1.66
N THR A 355 28.72 32.74 1.72
CA THR A 355 27.28 33.08 1.63
C THR A 355 26.67 32.63 0.30
N GLN A 356 27.35 32.85 -0.84
CA GLN A 356 26.87 32.41 -2.15
C GLN A 356 26.86 30.89 -2.27
N GLN A 357 27.87 30.22 -1.69
CA GLN A 357 27.97 28.77 -1.72
C GLN A 357 26.91 28.09 -0.83
N VAL A 358 26.61 28.68 0.34
CA VAL A 358 25.51 28.24 1.22
C VAL A 358 24.16 28.44 0.55
N GLU A 359 23.93 29.59 -0.09
CA GLU A 359 22.69 29.85 -0.83
C GLU A 359 22.49 28.86 -1.99
N LEU A 360 23.57 28.54 -2.73
CA LEU A 360 23.52 27.52 -3.77
C LEU A 360 23.18 26.13 -3.18
N MET A 361 23.74 25.78 -2.02
CA MET A 361 23.45 24.50 -1.37
C MET A 361 22.01 24.41 -0.87
N LEU A 362 21.45 25.50 -0.32
CA LEU A 362 20.04 25.57 0.07
C LEU A 362 19.12 25.34 -1.13
N ARG A 363 19.40 25.97 -2.28
CA ARG A 363 18.63 25.74 -3.52
C ARG A 363 18.73 24.30 -3.99
N LYS A 364 19.91 23.68 -3.90
CA LYS A 364 20.09 22.25 -4.23
C LYS A 364 19.31 21.35 -3.28
N GLN A 365 19.29 21.66 -1.99
CA GLN A 365 18.54 20.91 -0.98
C GLN A 365 17.03 20.95 -1.27
N LEU A 366 16.49 22.13 -1.62
CA LEU A 366 15.10 22.29 -2.03
C LEU A 366 14.78 21.50 -3.31
N ALA A 367 15.66 21.54 -4.32
CA ALA A 367 15.48 20.79 -5.55
C ALA A 367 15.45 19.27 -5.29
N VAL A 368 16.39 18.78 -4.47
CA VAL A 368 16.46 17.37 -4.06
C VAL A 368 15.23 16.95 -3.28
N PHE A 369 14.72 17.80 -2.39
CA PHE A 369 13.48 17.52 -1.67
C PHE A 369 12.26 17.45 -2.59
N SER A 370 12.17 18.35 -3.58
CA SER A 370 11.10 18.30 -4.59
C SER A 370 11.14 16.96 -5.35
N MET A 371 12.32 16.59 -5.87
CA MET A 371 12.48 15.31 -6.57
C MET A 371 12.15 14.11 -5.68
N LEU A 372 12.57 14.14 -4.40
CA LEU A 372 12.28 13.08 -3.43
C LEU A 372 10.78 12.96 -3.17
N THR A 373 10.07 14.09 -3.16
CA THR A 373 8.61 14.15 -3.02
C THR A 373 7.93 13.57 -4.25
N ASP A 374 8.35 13.99 -5.44
CA ASP A 374 7.78 13.50 -6.71
C ASP A 374 7.97 11.99 -6.86
N LEU A 375 9.16 11.48 -6.56
CA LEU A 375 9.44 10.04 -6.55
C LEU A 375 8.60 9.30 -5.51
N ALA A 376 8.43 9.85 -4.31
CA ALA A 376 7.60 9.23 -3.26
C ALA A 376 6.14 9.11 -3.69
N VAL A 377 5.58 10.17 -4.30
CA VAL A 377 4.22 10.17 -4.86
C VAL A 377 4.11 9.19 -6.02
N GLY A 378 5.09 9.16 -6.92
CA GLY A 378 5.16 8.22 -8.03
C GLY A 378 5.14 6.76 -7.58
N ILE A 379 5.99 6.40 -6.62
CA ILE A 379 6.02 5.06 -6.01
C ILE A 379 4.69 4.74 -5.31
N GLN A 380 4.08 5.70 -4.61
CA GLN A 380 2.79 5.50 -3.96
C GLN A 380 1.68 5.17 -4.97
N ASN A 381 1.60 5.91 -6.07
CA ASN A 381 0.61 5.67 -7.13
C ASN A 381 0.86 4.32 -7.81
N CYS A 382 2.12 4.04 -8.17
CA CYS A 382 2.51 2.77 -8.79
C CYS A 382 2.23 1.57 -7.88
N THR A 383 2.41 1.72 -6.56
CA THR A 383 2.05 0.68 -5.58
C THR A 383 0.57 0.33 -5.65
N LYS A 384 -0.29 1.34 -5.73
CA LYS A 384 -1.75 1.15 -5.84
C LYS A 384 -2.12 0.43 -7.15
N ASP A 385 -1.52 0.85 -8.27
CA ASP A 385 -1.74 0.19 -9.56
C ASP A 385 -1.30 -1.29 -9.52
N CYS A 386 -0.18 -1.59 -8.85
CA CYS A 386 0.30 -2.96 -8.65
C CYS A 386 -0.63 -3.80 -7.77
N GLU A 387 -1.22 -3.21 -6.71
CA GLU A 387 -2.23 -3.86 -5.88
C GLU A 387 -3.47 -4.23 -6.72
N ASP A 388 -3.93 -3.33 -7.59
CA ASP A 388 -5.05 -3.60 -8.51
C ASP A 388 -4.71 -4.70 -9.53
N VAL A 389 -3.50 -4.69 -10.09
CA VAL A 389 -3.01 -5.74 -11.00
C VAL A 389 -2.91 -7.09 -10.29
N GLN A 390 -2.39 -7.12 -9.07
CA GLN A 390 -2.30 -8.33 -8.24
C GLN A 390 -3.69 -8.91 -7.97
N GLN A 391 -4.66 -8.06 -7.60
CA GLN A 391 -6.03 -8.48 -7.32
C GLN A 391 -6.70 -9.04 -8.59
N ARG A 392 -6.51 -8.39 -9.74
CA ARG A 392 -6.97 -8.92 -11.04
C ARG A 392 -6.29 -10.23 -11.40
N GLY A 393 -4.98 -10.34 -11.15
CA GLY A 393 -4.18 -11.55 -11.35
C GLY A 393 -4.71 -12.71 -10.52
N ARG A 394 -5.07 -12.46 -9.26
CA ARG A 394 -5.71 -13.45 -8.37
C ARG A 394 -7.02 -13.97 -8.96
N MET A 395 -7.92 -13.07 -9.39
CA MET A 395 -9.19 -13.48 -10.00
C MET A 395 -8.99 -14.34 -11.25
N GLN A 396 -8.03 -13.97 -12.12
CA GLN A 396 -7.71 -14.73 -13.33
C GLN A 396 -7.10 -16.11 -13.00
N ARG A 397 -6.22 -16.18 -12.00
CA ARG A 397 -5.64 -17.42 -11.49
C ARG A 397 -6.75 -18.34 -10.98
N ASP A 398 -7.63 -17.84 -10.12
CA ASP A 398 -8.69 -18.64 -9.50
C ASP A 398 -9.74 -19.10 -10.53
N ALA A 399 -10.07 -18.26 -11.52
CA ALA A 399 -10.89 -18.65 -12.66
C ALA A 399 -10.26 -19.78 -13.50
N ALA A 400 -8.95 -19.71 -13.76
CA ALA A 400 -8.25 -20.78 -14.48
C ALA A 400 -8.18 -22.08 -13.66
N ARG A 401 -7.97 -21.99 -12.34
CA ARG A 401 -8.01 -23.14 -11.43
C ARG A 401 -9.38 -23.82 -11.44
N ARG A 402 -10.47 -23.05 -11.38
CA ARG A 402 -11.83 -23.56 -11.53
C ARG A 402 -12.04 -24.29 -12.85
N GLN A 403 -11.53 -23.74 -13.96
CA GLN A 403 -11.65 -24.38 -15.28
C GLN A 403 -10.88 -25.70 -15.35
N VAL A 404 -9.69 -25.79 -14.74
CA VAL A 404 -8.97 -27.06 -14.62
C VAL A 404 -9.80 -28.05 -13.82
N ILE A 405 -10.29 -27.66 -12.65
CA ILE A 405 -11.02 -28.57 -11.76
C ILE A 405 -12.35 -29.02 -12.36
N SER A 406 -13.10 -28.14 -13.05
CA SER A 406 -14.36 -28.52 -13.69
C SER A 406 -14.17 -29.54 -14.80
N LEU A 407 -13.05 -29.46 -15.53
CA LEU A 407 -12.64 -30.51 -16.47
C LEU A 407 -12.21 -31.76 -15.71
N TRP A 408 -11.40 -31.61 -14.66
CA TRP A 408 -10.86 -32.70 -13.83
C TRP A 408 -11.89 -33.46 -12.98
N MET A 409 -13.07 -32.90 -12.76
CA MET A 409 -14.14 -33.52 -11.98
C MET A 409 -15.38 -33.81 -12.84
N ASN A 410 -15.32 -33.43 -14.12
CA ASN A 410 -16.42 -33.56 -15.08
C ASN A 410 -17.71 -32.81 -14.66
N ASP A 411 -17.58 -31.76 -13.85
CA ASP A 411 -18.70 -30.95 -13.34
C ASP A 411 -19.42 -30.17 -14.46
N GLY A 412 -18.77 -29.96 -15.61
CA GLY A 412 -19.34 -29.27 -16.76
C GLY A 412 -20.43 -30.04 -17.51
N LYS A 413 -20.52 -31.37 -17.36
CA LYS A 413 -21.51 -32.18 -18.11
C LYS A 413 -22.94 -32.10 -17.52
N HIS A 414 -23.14 -31.46 -16.37
CA HIS A 414 -24.47 -31.27 -15.76
C HIS A 414 -25.12 -29.91 -16.05
N LEU A 415 -24.46 -29.01 -16.78
CA LEU A 415 -24.98 -27.67 -17.11
C LEU A 415 -25.57 -27.58 -18.53
N THR A 416 -25.62 -28.69 -19.29
CA THR A 416 -26.15 -28.73 -20.66
C THR A 416 -27.04 -29.95 -20.95
N ALA A 417 -27.78 -30.44 -19.95
CA ALA A 417 -28.80 -31.48 -20.14
C ALA A 417 -30.18 -30.97 -19.75
#